data_AF-A0A2V7WQK0-F1
#
_entry.id   AF-A0A2V7WQK0-F1
#
_cell.length_a   1.000
_cell.length_b   1.000
_cell.length_c   1.000
_cell.angle_alpha   90.00
_cell.angle_beta   90.00
_cell.angle_gamma   90.00
#
_symmetry.space_group_name_H-M   'P 1'
#
loop_
_entity.id
_entity.type
_entity.pdbx_description
1 polymer ?
#
loop_
_entity_poly.entity_id
_entity_poly.type
_entity_poly.pdbx_seq_one_letter_code
_entity_poly.pdbx_strand_id
1 'polypeptide(L)' 'MGGRGERRGLTPMFQRKKPELPLHPGDEAPDFALPDSTGALRRLSEFRGRNVVLWFYPKARTPG' A
#
# COMPACT_ATOMS: atom_id res chain seq x y z
N MET A 1 48.35 21.50 -0.86
CA MET A 1 47.85 20.56 0.18
C MET A 1 46.34 20.80 0.32
N GLY A 2 45.52 20.17 -0.52
CA GLY A 2 44.09 20.44 -0.63
C GLY A 2 43.26 19.58 0.33
N GLY A 3 42.38 20.22 1.10
CA GLY A 3 41.50 19.58 2.08
C GLY A 3 40.52 18.60 1.43
N ARG A 4 40.54 17.34 1.90
CA ARG A 4 39.57 16.32 1.55
C ARG A 4 38.26 16.61 2.29
N GLY A 5 37.30 17.18 1.58
CA GLY A 5 35.94 17.36 2.05
C GLY A 5 35.25 16.03 2.29
N GLU A 6 34.80 15.86 3.53
CA GLU A 6 33.91 14.82 4.05
C GLU A 6 32.68 14.67 3.13
N ARG A 7 32.64 13.63 2.29
CA ARG A 7 31.39 13.24 1.61
C ARG A 7 30.51 12.49 2.62
N ARG A 8 29.82 13.26 3.46
CA ARG A 8 28.70 12.75 4.26
C ARG A 8 27.61 12.31 3.29
N GLY A 9 27.56 11.01 3.01
CA GLY A 9 26.43 10.39 2.33
C GLY A 9 25.18 10.67 3.15
N LEU A 10 24.30 11.52 2.61
CA LEU A 10 22.97 11.74 3.14
C LEU A 10 22.27 10.39 3.20
N THR A 11 21.87 9.98 4.39
CA THR A 11 20.91 8.89 4.61
C THR A 11 19.73 9.06 3.66
N PRO A 12 19.21 7.99 3.03
CA PRO A 12 17.95 8.10 2.33
C PRO A 12 16.91 8.44 3.40
N MET A 13 16.50 9.71 3.44
CA MET A 13 15.34 10.12 4.23
C MET A 13 14.19 9.26 3.75
N PHE A 14 13.51 8.60 4.70
CA PHE A 14 12.27 7.87 4.48
C PHE A 14 11.47 8.57 3.41
N GLN A 15 11.32 7.91 2.25
CA GLN A 15 10.46 8.40 1.19
C GLN A 15 9.11 8.66 1.87
N ARG A 16 8.71 9.93 1.97
CA ARG A 16 7.37 10.28 2.42
C ARG A 16 6.45 9.44 1.53
N LYS A 17 5.71 8.51 2.13
CA LYS A 17 4.64 7.79 1.43
C LYS A 17 3.85 8.89 0.73
N LYS A 18 3.84 8.87 -0.61
CA LYS A 18 3.12 9.85 -1.44
C LYS A 18 1.73 9.98 -0.81
N PRO A 19 1.22 11.19 -0.52
CA PRO A 19 -0.12 11.30 0.05
C PRO A 19 -1.04 10.50 -0.88
N GLU A 20 -1.80 9.57 -0.30
CA GLU A 20 -2.77 8.76 -1.03
C GLU A 20 -3.81 9.75 -1.54
N LEU A 21 -3.54 10.28 -2.73
CA LEU A 21 -4.47 11.10 -3.47
C LEU A 21 -5.74 10.26 -3.67
N PRO A 22 -6.92 10.88 -3.66
CA PRO A 22 -8.16 10.17 -3.94
C PRO A 22 -7.99 9.36 -5.23
N LEU A 23 -8.35 8.08 -5.19
CA LEU A 23 -8.29 7.19 -6.34
C LEU A 23 -9.36 7.62 -7.35
N HIS A 24 -8.97 7.70 -8.62
CA HIS A 24 -9.86 7.98 -9.74
C HIS A 24 -10.11 6.72 -10.57
N PRO A 25 -11.21 6.67 -11.33
CA PRO A 25 -11.42 5.59 -12.30
C PRO A 25 -10.23 5.48 -13.27
N GLY A 26 -9.73 4.26 -13.45
CA GLY A 26 -8.57 3.97 -14.30
C GLY A 26 -7.22 3.96 -13.57
N ASP A 27 -7.15 4.48 -12.34
CA ASP A 27 -5.95 4.33 -11.51
C ASP A 27 -5.72 2.84 -11.19
N GLU A 28 -4.44 2.44 -11.15
CA GLU A 28 -4.10 1.12 -10.65
C GLU A 28 -4.46 1.04 -9.17
N ALA A 29 -5.32 0.08 -8.81
CA ALA A 29 -5.66 -0.17 -7.42
C ALA A 29 -4.39 -0.48 -6.60
N PRO A 30 -4.13 0.26 -5.49
CA PRO A 30 -2.98 0.01 -4.63
C PRO A 30 -3.01 -1.42 -4.07
N ASP A 31 -1.85 -2.07 -4.03
CA ASP A 31 -1.76 -3.38 -3.39
C ASP A 31 -1.92 -3.25 -1.87
N PHE A 32 -2.62 -4.22 -1.27
CA PHE A 32 -2.79 -4.34 0.17
C PHE A 32 -2.82 -5.82 0.55
N ALA A 33 -2.49 -6.10 1.80
CA ALA A 33 -2.54 -7.44 2.36
C ALA A 33 -3.41 -7.45 3.61
N LEU A 34 -4.40 -8.34 3.66
CA LEU A 34 -5.29 -8.52 4.81
C LEU A 34 -5.46 -10.02 5.10
N PRO A 35 -5.62 -10.41 6.37
CA PRO A 35 -6.03 -11.76 6.70
C PRO A 35 -7.45 -12.02 6.20
N ASP A 36 -7.69 -13.19 5.62
CA ASP A 36 -9.02 -13.65 5.28
C ASP A 36 -9.74 -14.27 6.50
N SER A 37 -10.94 -14.85 6.27
CA SER A 37 -11.74 -15.46 7.34
C SER A 37 -11.09 -16.66 8.03
N THR A 38 -10.05 -17.25 7.43
CA THR A 38 -9.26 -18.35 8.00
C THR A 38 -7.98 -17.84 8.69
N GLY A 39 -7.69 -16.55 8.61
CA GLY A 39 -6.46 -15.94 9.09
C GLY A 39 -5.30 -16.00 8.10
N ALA A 40 -5.50 -16.60 6.92
CA ALA A 40 -4.48 -16.62 5.88
C ALA A 40 -4.29 -15.22 5.29
N LEU A 41 -3.04 -14.77 5.17
CA LEU A 41 -2.74 -13.46 4.59
C LEU A 41 -2.95 -13.50 3.08
N ARG A 42 -3.82 -12.62 2.57
CA ARG A 42 -4.14 -12.49 1.14
C ARG A 42 -3.76 -11.11 0.64
N ARG A 43 -3.15 -11.05 -0.55
CA ARG A 43 -2.82 -9.80 -1.25
C ARG A 43 -3.78 -9.53 -2.40
N LEU A 44 -4.08 -8.26 -2.69
CA LEU A 44 -4.87 -7.91 -3.88
C LEU A 44 -4.19 -8.40 -5.17
N SER A 45 -2.87 -8.32 -5.22
CA SER A 45 -2.05 -8.79 -6.36
C SER A 45 -2.23 -10.28 -6.70
N GLU A 46 -2.67 -11.13 -5.77
CA GLU A 46 -2.97 -12.55 -6.04
C GLU A 46 -4.17 -12.74 -7.00
N PHE A 47 -5.03 -11.72 -7.13
CA PHE A 47 -6.26 -11.79 -7.91
C PHE A 47 -6.15 -11.12 -9.29
N ARG A 48 -4.94 -10.71 -9.71
CA ARG A 48 -4.72 -10.12 -11.04
C ARG A 48 -5.20 -11.07 -12.15
N GLY A 49 -5.74 -10.49 -13.22
CA GLY A 49 -6.37 -11.24 -14.33
C GLY A 49 -7.83 -11.64 -14.07
N ARG A 50 -8.41 -11.24 -12.94
CA ARG A 50 -9.84 -11.42 -12.63
C ARG A 50 -10.47 -10.07 -12.28
N ASN A 51 -11.77 -9.93 -12.56
CA ASN A 51 -12.55 -8.81 -12.03
C ASN A 51 -12.80 -9.04 -10.54
N VAL A 52 -12.53 -8.03 -9.72
CA VAL A 52 -12.65 -8.08 -8.26
C VAL A 52 -13.44 -6.87 -7.79
N VAL A 53 -14.36 -7.08 -6.87
CA VAL A 53 -15.08 -6.01 -6.16
C VAL A 53 -14.52 -5.92 -4.75
N LEU A 54 -14.09 -4.73 -4.35
CA LEU A 54 -13.63 -4.44 -2.99
C LEU A 54 -14.67 -3.58 -2.27
N TRP A 55 -15.09 -4.02 -1.09
CA TRP A 55 -16.09 -3.33 -0.28
C TRP A 55 -15.59 -3.16 1.15
N PHE A 56 -15.52 -1.91 1.62
CA PHE A 56 -15.20 -1.58 3.01
C PHE A 56 -16.48 -1.29 3.78
N TYR A 57 -16.65 -1.91 4.95
CA TYR A 57 -17.78 -1.63 5.84
C TYR A 57 -17.26 -1.49 7.28
N PRO A 58 -17.87 -0.65 8.15
CA PRO A 58 -17.37 -0.43 9.51
C PRO A 58 -17.48 -1.64 10.43
N LYS A 59 -18.57 -2.42 10.29
CA LYS A 59 -18.84 -3.58 11.12
C LYS A 59 -19.54 -4.68 10.33
N ALA A 60 -18.99 -5.89 10.41
CA ALA A 60 -19.64 -7.10 9.91
C ALA A 60 -20.60 -7.65 10.98
N ARG A 61 -21.59 -8.44 10.56
CA ARG A 61 -22.52 -9.17 11.45
C ARG A 61 -23.41 -8.25 12.30
N THR A 62 -24.10 -7.33 11.66
CA THR A 62 -25.23 -6.63 12.29
C THR A 62 -26.51 -7.46 12.13
N PRO A 63 -27.32 -7.65 13.19
CA PRO A 63 -28.71 -8.06 13.02
C PRO A 63 -29.42 -6.88 12.36
N GLY A 64 -29.84 -7.03 11.10
CA GLY A 64 -30.60 -5.99 10.41
C GLY A 64 -31.89 -5.66 11.15
#